data_AF-A0A7S9KLD6-F1
#
_entry.id   AF-A0A7S9KLD6-F1
#
_cell.length_a   1.000
_cell.length_b   1.000
_cell.length_c   1.000
_cell.angle_alpha   90.00
_cell.angle_beta   90.00
_cell.angle_gamma   90.00
#
_symmetry.space_group_name_H-M   'P 1'
#
loop_
_entity.id
_entity.type
_entity.pdbx_description
1 polymer ?
#
loop_
_entity_poly.entity_id
_entity_poly.type
_entity_poly.pdbx_seq_one_letter_code
_entity_poly.pdbx_strand_id
1 'polypeptide(L)'
;MGAQRPSIVGPDAGPEPPYPYKMEGKVISGFGRGSKELGVPTANLPVDSSLAPWIASIPSGVYFGHASLALPDGHPQKQDSETGSFAAFPMVMSIGYNPFYKNTVRSAEVHVLHAFTADFYDAHMRLLILGFIREEKDYKSLEALVEDIEFDCRVARDSLAREAWRADAVEVRGEDGVHNGAEWLLKKL
;
A
#
# COMPACT_ATOMS: atom_id res chain seq x y z
N MET A 1 -1.52 -9.17 -30.37
CA MET A 1 -2.49 -8.59 -29.42
C MET A 1 -1.94 -8.88 -28.03
N GLY A 2 -1.59 -7.86 -27.25
CA GLY A 2 -1.11 -8.07 -25.88
C GLY A 2 -2.22 -8.69 -25.04
N ALA A 3 -1.89 -9.58 -24.11
CA ALA A 3 -2.86 -10.14 -23.19
C ALA A 3 -3.54 -8.99 -22.42
N GLN A 4 -4.87 -9.00 -22.38
CA GLN A 4 -5.63 -8.04 -21.59
C GLN A 4 -5.30 -8.23 -20.11
N ARG A 5 -4.99 -7.14 -19.41
CA ARG A 5 -4.69 -7.17 -17.97
C ARG A 5 -5.93 -7.65 -17.21
N PRO A 6 -5.79 -8.54 -16.21
CA PRO A 6 -6.93 -9.00 -15.44
C PRO A 6 -7.47 -7.86 -14.55
N SER A 7 -8.79 -7.82 -14.36
CA SER A 7 -9.46 -6.82 -13.50
C SER A 7 -9.45 -7.19 -12.00
N ILE A 8 -9.10 -8.43 -11.67
CA ILE A 8 -8.93 -8.95 -10.31
C ILE A 8 -7.65 -9.81 -10.30
N VAL A 9 -6.91 -9.81 -9.19
CA VAL A 9 -5.69 -10.60 -9.02
C VAL A 9 -5.74 -11.44 -7.75
N GLY A 10 -4.97 -12.54 -7.73
CA GLY A 10 -4.95 -13.49 -6.61
C GLY A 10 -6.16 -14.42 -6.56
N PRO A 11 -6.07 -15.55 -5.83
CA PRO A 11 -7.12 -16.57 -5.80
C PRO A 11 -8.34 -16.16 -4.98
N ASP A 12 -9.47 -16.80 -5.23
CA ASP A 12 -10.73 -16.48 -4.52
C ASP A 12 -10.67 -16.82 -3.03
N ALA A 13 -9.83 -17.77 -2.63
CA ALA A 13 -9.66 -18.22 -1.26
C ALA A 13 -8.93 -17.21 -0.35
N GLY A 14 -8.37 -16.13 -0.90
CA GLY A 14 -7.63 -15.12 -0.13
C GLY A 14 -6.16 -14.99 -0.54
N PRO A 15 -5.39 -14.16 0.17
CA PRO A 15 -3.94 -14.07 -0.04
C PRO A 15 -3.24 -15.40 0.27
N GLU A 16 -2.29 -15.79 -0.58
CA GLU A 16 -1.45 -16.99 -0.40
C GLU A 16 -0.01 -16.59 -0.03
N PRO A 17 0.77 -17.48 0.62
CA PRO A 17 2.17 -17.24 0.88
C PRO A 17 2.92 -16.77 -0.39
N PRO A 18 3.77 -15.74 -0.28
CA PRO A 18 4.31 -15.17 0.95
C PRO A 18 3.48 -14.04 1.60
N TYR A 19 2.29 -13.74 1.08
CA TYR A 19 1.40 -12.74 1.66
C TYR A 19 0.69 -13.28 2.91
N PRO A 20 0.28 -12.39 3.84
CA PRO A 20 0.49 -10.94 3.83
C PRO A 20 1.92 -10.52 4.25
N TYR A 21 2.47 -9.51 3.60
CA TYR A 21 3.63 -8.79 4.11
C TYR A 21 3.20 -7.64 5.03
N LYS A 22 4.01 -7.35 6.04
CA LYS A 22 3.83 -6.23 6.97
C LYS A 22 4.92 -5.18 6.78
N MET A 23 4.51 -3.92 6.76
CA MET A 23 5.42 -2.77 6.79
C MET A 23 4.81 -1.66 7.64
N GLU A 24 5.62 -0.94 8.40
CA GLU A 24 5.17 0.27 9.09
C GLU A 24 6.24 1.35 9.10
N GLY A 25 5.83 2.58 9.33
CA GLY A 25 6.73 3.72 9.44
C GLY A 25 6.00 5.06 9.40
N LYS A 26 6.75 6.14 9.62
CA LYS A 26 6.23 7.49 9.44
C LYS A 26 6.21 7.86 7.96
N VAL A 27 5.15 8.56 7.55
CA VAL A 27 5.04 9.12 6.20
C VAL A 27 6.07 10.23 6.04
N ILE A 28 7.00 10.04 5.12
CA ILE A 28 8.06 11.01 4.80
C ILE A 28 7.77 11.74 3.50
N SER A 29 8.38 12.92 3.35
CA SER A 29 8.36 13.65 2.09
C SER A 29 9.09 12.88 1.00
N GLY A 30 8.44 12.73 -0.15
CA GLY A 30 9.09 12.24 -1.37
C GLY A 30 9.84 13.35 -2.10
N PHE A 31 10.16 13.09 -3.37
CA PHE A 31 10.92 14.02 -4.24
C PHE A 31 10.03 14.97 -5.06
N GLY A 32 8.76 15.14 -4.67
CA GLY A 32 7.87 16.11 -5.33
C GLY A 32 7.58 15.82 -6.81
N ARG A 33 7.49 14.55 -7.21
CA ARG A 33 7.33 14.12 -8.62
C ARG A 33 5.92 14.35 -9.22
N GLY A 34 5.16 15.31 -8.69
CA GLY A 34 3.85 15.68 -9.25
C GLY A 34 2.73 14.66 -9.06
N SER A 35 2.92 13.57 -8.30
CA SER A 35 1.86 12.55 -8.11
C SER A 35 0.54 13.13 -7.59
N LYS A 36 0.61 14.20 -6.77
CA LYS A 36 -0.55 15.01 -6.37
C LYS A 36 -1.25 15.71 -7.54
N GLU A 37 -0.48 16.32 -8.44
CA GLU A 37 -0.99 17.00 -9.64
C GLU A 37 -1.61 16.01 -10.64
N LEU A 38 -1.15 14.76 -10.61
CA LEU A 38 -1.73 13.64 -11.38
C LEU A 38 -2.97 13.02 -10.74
N GLY A 39 -3.42 13.53 -9.58
CA GLY A 39 -4.58 12.99 -8.86
C GLY A 39 -4.32 11.68 -8.11
N VAL A 40 -3.06 11.24 -8.01
CA VAL A 40 -2.64 9.98 -7.38
C VAL A 40 -1.58 10.23 -6.29
N PRO A 41 -1.91 11.00 -5.23
CA PRO A 41 -0.97 11.37 -4.17
C PRO A 41 -0.34 10.14 -3.51
N THR A 42 1.00 10.09 -3.44
CA THR A 42 1.74 8.99 -2.80
C THR A 42 2.39 9.41 -1.49
N ALA A 43 2.23 8.58 -0.47
CA ALA A 43 2.95 8.63 0.80
C ALA A 43 4.22 7.78 0.69
N ASN A 44 5.37 8.35 1.02
CA ASN A 44 6.62 7.59 1.03
C ASN A 44 6.82 7.00 2.43
N LEU A 45 7.25 5.74 2.52
CA LEU A 45 7.68 5.12 3.77
C LEU A 45 9.19 4.84 3.77
N PRO A 46 9.84 4.91 4.93
CA PRO A 46 11.23 4.50 5.05
C PRO A 46 11.38 3.02 4.72
N VAL A 47 12.35 2.71 3.85
CA VAL A 47 12.70 1.31 3.56
C VAL A 47 13.82 0.89 4.50
N ASP A 48 13.47 0.04 5.46
CA ASP A 48 14.40 -0.53 6.43
C ASP A 48 14.30 -2.06 6.42
N SER A 49 15.33 -2.72 5.90
CA SER A 49 15.39 -4.18 5.84
C SER A 49 15.59 -4.84 7.20
N SER A 50 15.96 -4.10 8.24
CA SER A 50 16.00 -4.63 9.61
C SER A 50 14.60 -4.81 10.19
N LEU A 51 13.62 -4.00 9.74
CA LEU A 51 12.22 -4.07 10.15
C LEU A 51 11.35 -4.86 9.17
N ALA A 52 11.68 -4.81 7.88
CA ALA A 52 10.98 -5.53 6.82
C ALA A 52 11.98 -6.28 5.92
N PRO A 53 12.58 -7.41 6.38
CA PRO A 53 13.63 -8.10 5.63
C PRO A 53 13.24 -8.50 4.20
N TRP A 54 11.97 -8.82 3.99
CA TRP A 54 11.41 -9.17 2.68
C TRP A 54 11.50 -8.03 1.65
N ILE A 55 11.59 -6.76 2.07
CA ILE A 55 11.55 -5.61 1.15
C ILE A 55 12.79 -5.54 0.24
N ALA A 56 13.88 -6.16 0.68
CA ALA A 56 15.14 -6.20 -0.06
C ALA A 56 15.09 -7.17 -1.25
N SER A 57 14.26 -8.22 -1.18
CA SER A 57 14.20 -9.31 -2.16
C SER A 57 12.88 -9.40 -2.92
N ILE A 58 11.82 -8.76 -2.45
CA ILE A 58 10.53 -8.74 -3.13
C ILE A 58 10.65 -8.11 -4.53
N PRO A 59 9.99 -8.64 -5.58
CA PRO A 59 10.05 -8.05 -6.92
C PRO A 59 9.66 -6.58 -6.94
N SER A 60 10.26 -5.78 -7.81
CA SER A 60 9.77 -4.43 -8.06
C SER A 60 8.42 -4.48 -8.81
N GLY A 61 7.52 -3.55 -8.48
CA GLY A 61 6.24 -3.43 -9.15
C GLY A 61 5.16 -2.84 -8.26
N VAL A 62 3.91 -3.06 -8.67
CA VAL A 62 2.72 -2.56 -8.00
C VAL A 62 2.07 -3.67 -7.19
N TYR A 63 1.87 -3.38 -5.91
CA TYR A 63 1.23 -4.22 -4.92
C TYR A 63 -0.07 -3.57 -4.44
N PHE A 64 -0.88 -4.33 -3.71
CA PHE A 64 -2.11 -3.82 -3.11
C PHE A 64 -2.36 -4.44 -1.74
N GLY A 65 -3.24 -3.80 -0.99
CA GLY A 65 -3.65 -4.28 0.32
C GLY A 65 -4.35 -3.20 1.12
N HIS A 66 -4.12 -3.18 2.43
CA HIS A 66 -4.74 -2.22 3.33
C HIS A 66 -3.69 -1.36 4.05
N ALA A 67 -4.00 -0.08 4.21
CA ALA A 67 -3.25 0.87 5.00
C ALA A 67 -4.08 1.35 6.20
N SER A 68 -3.46 1.40 7.38
CA SER A 68 -4.02 2.03 8.57
C SER A 68 -3.15 3.24 8.92
N LEU A 69 -3.80 4.35 9.25
CA LEU A 69 -3.18 5.65 9.46
C LEU A 69 -3.51 6.20 10.84
N ALA A 70 -2.48 6.62 11.58
CA ALA A 70 -2.64 7.49 12.73
C ALA A 70 -2.56 8.95 12.27
N LEU A 71 -3.70 9.50 11.81
CA LEU A 71 -3.78 10.88 11.35
C LEU A 71 -3.33 11.86 12.44
N PRO A 72 -2.56 12.90 12.09
CA PRO A 72 -2.00 13.83 13.07
C PRO A 72 -3.09 14.67 13.74
N ASP A 73 -2.79 15.18 14.93
CA ASP A 73 -3.70 16.08 15.65
C ASP A 73 -4.05 17.30 14.79
N GLY A 74 -5.33 17.67 14.79
CA GLY A 74 -5.85 18.78 13.98
C GLY A 74 -6.10 18.46 12.50
N HIS A 75 -5.83 17.23 12.03
CA HIS A 75 -6.20 16.83 10.67
C HIS A 75 -7.74 16.86 10.51
N PRO A 76 -8.29 17.50 9.46
CA PRO A 76 -9.73 17.75 9.33
C PRO A 76 -10.59 16.48 9.23
N GLN A 77 -9.98 15.37 8.82
CA GLN A 77 -10.64 14.05 8.72
C GLN A 77 -10.19 13.07 9.82
N LYS A 78 -9.47 13.54 10.85
CA LYS A 78 -9.20 12.72 12.04
C LYS A 78 -10.52 12.56 12.80
N GLN A 79 -10.97 11.33 12.98
CA GLN A 79 -12.16 11.06 13.79
C GLN A 79 -11.75 11.02 15.26
N ASP A 80 -12.43 11.83 16.09
CA ASP A 80 -12.38 11.75 17.55
C ASP A 80 -13.15 10.50 18.01
N SER A 81 -12.58 9.31 17.79
CA SER A 81 -13.20 8.08 18.29
C SER A 81 -12.54 7.63 19.60
N GLU A 82 -13.32 7.73 20.69
CA GLU A 82 -13.05 7.06 21.96
C GLU A 82 -13.11 5.53 21.81
N THR A 83 -13.86 5.03 20.82
CA THR A 83 -13.88 3.63 20.42
C THR A 83 -12.71 3.35 19.48
N GLY A 84 -11.73 2.55 19.90
CA GLY A 84 -10.47 2.29 19.21
C GLY A 84 -10.53 1.54 17.87
N SER A 85 -11.46 1.87 16.97
CA SER A 85 -11.48 1.37 15.59
C SER A 85 -10.60 2.26 14.71
N PHE A 86 -9.44 1.76 14.31
CA PHE A 86 -8.70 2.36 13.20
C PHE A 86 -9.46 2.12 11.90
N ALA A 87 -9.51 3.15 11.05
CA ALA A 87 -9.93 2.97 9.67
C ALA A 87 -8.76 2.36 8.89
N ALA A 88 -8.97 1.14 8.39
CA ALA A 88 -8.15 0.59 7.33
C ALA A 88 -8.72 1.04 5.98
N PHE A 89 -7.86 1.51 5.10
CA PHE A 89 -8.19 1.95 3.76
C PHE A 89 -7.54 1.02 2.74
N PRO A 90 -8.23 0.67 1.64
CA PRO A 90 -7.58 0.03 0.51
C PRO A 90 -6.42 0.90 0.01
N MET A 91 -5.34 0.28 -0.43
CA MET A 91 -4.17 0.97 -0.97
C MET A 91 -3.59 0.22 -2.17
N VAL A 92 -2.90 0.97 -3.02
CA VAL A 92 -1.88 0.42 -3.92
C VAL A 92 -0.52 0.94 -3.49
N MET A 93 0.51 0.15 -3.74
CA MET A 93 1.88 0.48 -3.36
C MET A 93 2.83 0.17 -4.51
N SER A 94 3.66 1.13 -4.87
CA SER A 94 4.81 0.92 -5.74
C SER A 94 6.03 0.59 -4.89
N ILE A 95 6.66 -0.55 -5.17
CA ILE A 95 7.96 -0.91 -4.62
C ILE A 95 8.95 -0.97 -5.77
N GLY A 96 10.03 -0.19 -5.68
CA GLY A 96 10.99 -0.06 -6.76
C GLY A 96 12.36 0.37 -6.28
N TYR A 97 13.14 0.94 -7.18
CA TYR A 97 14.41 1.57 -6.85
C TYR A 97 14.34 3.07 -7.13
N ASN A 98 14.99 3.85 -6.28
CA ASN A 98 15.03 5.29 -6.43
C ASN A 98 16.06 5.73 -7.49
N PRO A 99 15.64 6.36 -8.60
CA PRO A 99 16.54 6.83 -9.65
C PRO A 99 17.57 7.86 -9.19
N PHE A 100 17.26 8.67 -8.18
CA PHE A 100 18.17 9.71 -7.67
C PHE A 100 19.39 9.13 -6.96
N TYR A 101 19.26 7.91 -6.42
CA TYR A 101 20.37 7.18 -5.80
C TYR A 101 20.93 6.12 -6.75
N LYS A 102 20.94 6.39 -8.07
CA LYS A 102 21.45 5.45 -9.09
C LYS A 102 20.81 4.06 -9.01
N ASN A 103 19.53 4.00 -8.59
CA ASN A 103 18.79 2.76 -8.37
C ASN A 103 19.44 1.78 -7.38
N THR A 104 20.21 2.24 -6.39
CA THR A 104 20.80 1.38 -5.35
C THR A 104 19.96 1.31 -4.07
N VAL A 105 19.04 2.26 -3.88
CA VAL A 105 18.17 2.36 -2.71
C VAL A 105 16.74 2.02 -3.11
N ARG A 106 16.11 1.12 -2.36
CA ARG A 106 14.70 0.75 -2.55
C ARG A 106 13.78 1.92 -2.19
N SER A 107 12.67 2.04 -2.89
CA SER A 107 11.58 2.98 -2.57
C SER A 107 10.28 2.23 -2.33
N ALA A 108 9.46 2.80 -1.44
CA ALA A 108 8.16 2.29 -1.03
C ALA A 108 7.17 3.47 -1.02
N GLU A 109 6.29 3.50 -2.02
CA GLU A 109 5.35 4.59 -2.25
C GLU A 109 3.91 4.07 -2.22
N VAL A 110 3.10 4.57 -1.30
CA VAL A 110 1.73 4.11 -1.07
C VAL A 110 0.75 5.17 -1.55
N HIS A 111 -0.17 4.79 -2.44
CA HIS A 111 -1.36 5.58 -2.73
C HIS A 111 -2.54 4.97 -1.97
N VAL A 112 -3.02 5.67 -0.95
CA VAL A 112 -4.21 5.27 -0.19
C VAL A 112 -5.44 5.61 -1.03
N LEU A 113 -6.32 4.64 -1.24
CA LEU A 113 -7.52 4.77 -2.06
C LEU A 113 -8.66 5.45 -1.30
N HIS A 114 -8.33 6.57 -0.67
CA HIS A 114 -9.23 7.45 0.08
C HIS A 114 -8.90 8.91 -0.26
N ALA A 115 -9.94 9.71 -0.47
CA ALA A 115 -9.78 11.13 -0.78
C ALA A 115 -9.52 11.93 0.50
N PHE A 116 -8.24 12.15 0.81
CA PHE A 116 -7.83 13.07 1.87
C PHE A 116 -7.87 14.52 1.39
N THR A 117 -8.38 15.41 2.24
CA THR A 117 -8.47 16.85 1.98
C THR A 117 -7.28 17.63 2.54
N ALA A 118 -6.38 16.95 3.25
CA ALA A 118 -5.16 17.51 3.80
C ALA A 118 -4.04 16.46 3.80
N ASP A 119 -2.80 16.94 3.90
CA ASP A 119 -1.63 16.08 3.99
C ASP A 119 -1.53 15.43 5.38
N PHE A 120 -0.92 14.25 5.42
CA PHE A 120 -0.69 13.47 6.63
C PHE A 120 0.80 13.09 6.78
N TYR A 121 1.72 14.01 6.46
CA TYR A 121 3.15 13.82 6.77
C TYR A 121 3.36 13.58 8.26
N ASP A 122 4.41 12.82 8.59
CA ASP A 122 4.76 12.35 9.93
C ASP A 122 3.72 11.44 10.60
N ALA A 123 2.55 11.26 10.00
CA ALA A 123 1.58 10.25 10.41
C ALA A 123 2.23 8.89 10.33
N HIS A 124 1.98 8.07 11.35
CA HIS A 124 2.46 6.71 11.33
C HIS A 124 1.46 5.84 10.57
N MET A 125 1.98 5.01 9.67
CA MET A 125 1.22 4.16 8.77
C MET A 125 1.62 2.69 9.01
N ARG A 126 0.63 1.80 9.05
CA ARG A 126 0.82 0.35 8.98
C ARG A 126 0.22 -0.19 7.69
N LEU A 127 0.89 -1.15 7.07
CA LEU A 127 0.51 -1.76 5.80
C LEU A 127 0.39 -3.27 5.93
N LEU A 128 -0.75 -3.82 5.50
CA LEU A 128 -0.88 -5.22 5.14
C LEU A 128 -0.88 -5.31 3.62
N ILE A 129 0.22 -5.80 3.04
CA ILE A 129 0.36 -6.02 1.60
C ILE A 129 -0.12 -7.45 1.29
N LEU A 130 -1.15 -7.57 0.45
CA LEU A 130 -1.88 -8.83 0.25
C LEU A 130 -1.62 -9.49 -1.09
N GLY A 131 -1.06 -8.77 -2.06
CA GLY A 131 -0.80 -9.33 -3.37
C GLY A 131 -0.09 -8.37 -4.31
N PHE A 132 0.26 -8.93 -5.47
CA PHE A 132 0.93 -8.25 -6.57
C PHE A 132 -0.04 -8.01 -7.73
N ILE A 133 0.00 -6.82 -8.32
CA ILE A 133 -0.80 -6.46 -9.50
C ILE A 133 0.03 -6.66 -10.77
N ARG A 134 1.23 -6.08 -10.82
CA ARG A 134 2.08 -6.08 -12.02
C ARG A 134 3.50 -5.61 -11.75
N GLU A 135 4.39 -5.94 -12.68
CA GLU A 135 5.77 -5.43 -12.72
C GLU A 135 5.81 -3.90 -13.00
N GLU A 136 6.96 -3.30 -12.71
CA GLU A 136 7.27 -1.93 -13.14
C GLU A 136 7.19 -1.83 -14.67
N LYS A 137 6.78 -0.67 -15.15
CA LYS A 137 6.67 -0.40 -16.58
C LYS A 137 7.32 0.94 -16.89
N ASP A 138 7.97 0.99 -18.05
CA ASP A 138 8.40 2.25 -18.65
C ASP A 138 7.24 2.86 -19.43
N TYR A 139 7.01 4.15 -19.23
CA TYR A 139 5.95 4.90 -19.90
C TYR A 139 6.53 5.90 -20.88
N LYS A 140 5.93 5.94 -22.07
CA LYS A 140 6.30 6.90 -23.13
C LYS A 140 5.54 8.23 -23.02
N SER A 141 4.51 8.28 -22.19
CA SER A 141 3.74 9.50 -21.90
C SER A 141 3.17 9.47 -20.49
N LEU A 142 2.81 10.64 -19.99
CA LEU A 142 2.23 10.80 -18.65
C LEU A 142 0.82 10.19 -18.57
N GLU A 143 0.05 10.31 -19.65
CA GLU A 143 -1.31 9.80 -19.77
C GLU A 143 -1.31 8.27 -19.64
N ALA A 144 -0.39 7.59 -20.32
CA ALA A 144 -0.26 6.13 -20.23
C ALA A 144 0.11 5.67 -18.81
N LEU A 145 0.91 6.45 -18.07
CA LEU A 145 1.21 6.19 -16.66
C LEU A 145 -0.05 6.33 -15.80
N VAL A 146 -0.79 7.43 -15.95
CA VAL A 146 -2.01 7.70 -15.18
C VAL A 146 -3.07 6.63 -15.45
N GLU A 147 -3.31 6.26 -16.71
CA GLU A 147 -4.26 5.21 -17.09
C GLU A 147 -3.94 3.87 -16.41
N ASP A 148 -2.66 3.50 -16.37
CA ASP A 148 -2.24 2.26 -15.72
C ASP A 148 -2.40 2.33 -14.19
N ILE A 149 -2.09 3.46 -13.55
CA ILE A 149 -2.29 3.66 -12.11
C ILE A 149 -3.78 3.60 -11.76
N GLU A 150 -4.64 4.25 -12.53
CA GLU A 150 -6.08 4.18 -12.33
C GLU A 150 -6.60 2.74 -12.48
N PHE A 151 -6.06 2.00 -13.44
CA PHE A 151 -6.37 0.58 -13.61
C PHE A 151 -5.89 -0.22 -12.40
N ASP A 152 -4.68 0.02 -11.90
CA ASP A 152 -4.15 -0.62 -10.68
C ASP A 152 -5.06 -0.37 -9.48
N CYS A 153 -5.54 0.88 -9.32
CA CYS A 153 -6.46 1.25 -8.26
C CYS A 153 -7.81 0.53 -8.38
N ARG A 154 -8.33 0.33 -9.60
CA ARG A 154 -9.55 -0.46 -9.83
C ARG A 154 -9.32 -1.93 -9.48
N VAL A 155 -8.23 -2.52 -9.96
CA VAL A 155 -7.87 -3.91 -9.64
C VAL A 155 -7.75 -4.12 -8.14
N ALA A 156 -7.12 -3.20 -7.41
CA ALA A 156 -7.02 -3.28 -5.97
C ALA A 156 -8.39 -3.25 -5.29
N ARG A 157 -9.27 -2.31 -5.67
CA ARG A 157 -10.63 -2.23 -5.11
C ARG A 157 -11.42 -3.51 -5.38
N ASP A 158 -11.42 -3.98 -6.62
CA ASP A 158 -12.19 -5.16 -7.02
C ASP A 158 -11.64 -6.43 -6.35
N SER A 159 -10.32 -6.56 -6.22
CA SER A 159 -9.67 -7.70 -5.56
C SER A 159 -9.95 -7.73 -4.06
N LEU A 160 -9.93 -6.56 -3.38
CA LEU A 160 -10.15 -6.42 -1.94
C LEU A 160 -11.63 -6.45 -1.53
N ALA A 161 -12.56 -6.27 -2.48
CA ALA A 161 -13.99 -6.37 -2.23
C ALA A 161 -14.47 -7.82 -2.01
N ARG A 162 -13.65 -8.81 -2.36
CA ARG A 162 -13.95 -10.24 -2.16
C ARG A 162 -13.86 -10.60 -0.68
N GLU A 163 -14.72 -11.51 -0.23
CA GLU A 163 -14.89 -11.88 1.18
C GLU A 163 -13.57 -12.23 1.89
N ALA A 164 -12.77 -13.14 1.31
CA ALA A 164 -11.49 -13.58 1.88
C ALA A 164 -10.34 -12.53 1.80
N TRP A 165 -10.59 -11.36 1.19
CA TRP A 165 -9.61 -10.29 0.99
C TRP A 165 -9.92 -9.03 1.79
N ARG A 166 -11.08 -8.98 2.46
CA ARG A 166 -11.44 -7.89 3.37
C ARG A 166 -10.51 -7.91 4.57
N ALA A 167 -10.16 -6.73 5.08
CA ALA A 167 -9.19 -6.59 6.16
C ALA A 167 -9.54 -7.49 7.37
N ASP A 168 -10.80 -7.51 7.79
CA ASP A 168 -11.31 -8.33 8.89
C ASP A 168 -11.26 -9.84 8.66
N ALA A 169 -11.15 -10.30 7.41
CA ALA A 169 -11.04 -11.71 7.04
C ALA A 169 -9.59 -12.19 6.80
N VAL A 170 -8.61 -11.27 6.75
CA VAL A 170 -7.22 -11.63 6.46
C VAL A 170 -6.54 -12.20 7.70
N GLU A 171 -6.06 -13.43 7.59
CA GLU A 171 -5.16 -14.04 8.56
C GLU A 171 -3.72 -13.57 8.38
N VAL A 172 -3.07 -13.24 9.49
CA VAL A 172 -1.73 -12.68 9.51
C VAL A 172 -0.84 -13.51 10.44
N ARG A 173 0.09 -14.26 9.85
CA ARG A 173 1.06 -15.04 10.62
C ARG A 173 2.15 -14.13 11.17
N GLY A 174 2.39 -14.18 12.47
CA GLY A 174 3.56 -13.56 13.11
C GLY A 174 4.79 -14.46 13.05
N GLU A 175 5.98 -13.89 13.32
CA GLU A 175 7.24 -14.65 13.42
C GLU A 175 7.19 -15.74 14.51
N ASP A 176 6.39 -15.52 15.56
CA ASP A 176 6.20 -16.47 16.66
C ASP A 176 5.17 -17.59 16.37
N GLY A 177 4.70 -17.72 15.13
CA GLY A 177 3.67 -18.70 14.75
C GLY A 177 2.27 -18.39 15.29
N VAL A 178 2.07 -17.22 15.90
CA VAL A 178 0.76 -16.76 16.34
C VAL A 178 -0.04 -16.27 15.13
N HIS A 179 -1.22 -16.87 14.93
CA HIS A 179 -2.22 -16.40 13.99
C HIS A 179 -2.96 -15.23 14.63
N ASN A 180 -2.65 -14.03 14.20
CA ASN A 180 -3.47 -12.86 14.50
C ASN A 180 -4.24 -12.54 13.22
N GLY A 181 -5.51 -12.13 13.29
CA GLY A 181 -6.16 -11.52 12.13
C GLY A 181 -5.47 -10.21 11.73
N ALA A 182 -6.11 -9.38 10.92
CA ALA A 182 -5.63 -8.01 10.66
C ALA A 182 -5.59 -7.08 11.89
N GLU A 183 -5.67 -7.62 13.12
CA GLU A 183 -5.53 -6.88 14.36
C GLU A 183 -4.27 -6.02 14.41
N TRP A 184 -3.13 -6.50 13.92
CA TRP A 184 -1.90 -5.69 13.90
C TRP A 184 -2.07 -4.40 13.09
N LEU A 185 -2.80 -4.46 11.97
CA LEU A 185 -3.14 -3.29 11.16
C LEU A 185 -4.04 -2.31 11.93
N LEU A 186 -4.95 -2.85 12.76
CA LEU A 186 -6.00 -2.11 13.44
C LEU A 186 -5.67 -1.72 14.89
N LYS A 187 -4.47 -2.03 15.41
CA LYS A 187 -4.06 -1.69 16.78
C LYS A 187 -3.57 -0.25 16.89
N LYS A 188 -3.74 0.38 18.07
CA LYS A 188 -3.05 1.64 18.39
C LYS A 188 -1.54 1.45 18.33
N LEU A 189 -0.83 2.51 17.96
CA LEU A 189 0.63 2.60 18.03
C LEU A 189 1.08 2.89 19.44
#